data_AF-A0A671S3T4-F1
#
_entry.id   AF-A0A671S3T4-F1
#
_cell.length_a   1.000
_cell.length_b   1.000
_cell.length_c   1.000
_cell.angle_alpha   90.00
_cell.angle_beta   90.00
_cell.angle_gamma   90.00
#
_symmetry.space_group_name_H-M   'P 1'
#
loop_
_entity.id
_entity.type
_entity.pdbx_description
1 polymer ?
#
loop_
_entity_poly.entity_id
_entity_poly.type
_entity_poly.pdbx_seq_one_letter_code
_entity_poly.pdbx_strand_id
1 'polypeptide(L)'
;MSYPTTLFEIGGGGGSSFSFTGEDNGASLEKIGVWVGGSQVKAVKVWLSDGRSDTFGKPAGPYQEYAFKPGERFTSLSLWGNGAGTREFFAMMTSWVEGRSGADIDCMGFMFLNAVQSTVLTNVNYTTINQLTPRVSVEEIKSVTYTNGSSAEQPQKIETSTTVTKKSSWSMSNSFAPFSLWSISISGPNGTLLNDFKRG
;
A
#
# COMPACT_ATOMS: atom_id res chain seq x y z
N MET A 1 -14.06 20.92 9.52
CA MET A 1 -13.97 19.83 8.53
C MET A 1 -12.75 18.98 8.87
N SER A 2 -12.85 17.66 8.76
CA SER A 2 -11.73 16.73 8.89
C SER A 2 -11.30 16.31 7.50
N TYR A 3 -10.00 16.26 7.24
CA TYR A 3 -9.44 15.83 5.95
C TYR A 3 -8.72 14.48 6.13
N PRO A 4 -8.68 13.63 5.10
CA PRO A 4 -7.92 12.38 5.16
C PRO A 4 -6.42 12.61 5.18
N THR A 5 -5.98 13.79 4.75
CA THR A 5 -4.57 14.19 4.61
C THR A 5 -4.27 15.44 5.43
N THR A 6 -3.01 15.58 5.84
CA THR A 6 -2.47 16.79 6.45
C THR A 6 -1.26 17.24 5.65
N LEU A 7 -1.28 18.47 5.15
CA LEU A 7 -0.18 19.13 4.48
C LEU A 7 0.30 20.31 5.32
N PHE A 8 1.62 20.44 5.46
CA PHE A 8 2.23 21.61 6.07
C PHE A 8 3.38 22.11 5.22
N GLU A 9 3.18 23.25 4.55
CA GLU A 9 4.21 23.89 3.72
C GLU A 9 5.06 24.87 4.51
N ILE A 10 6.37 24.84 4.28
CA ILE A 10 7.35 25.78 4.82
C ILE A 10 8.09 26.46 3.67
N GLY A 11 8.17 27.79 3.69
CA GLY A 11 8.92 28.59 2.73
C GLY A 11 8.26 29.93 2.39
N GLY A 12 8.60 30.49 1.23
CA GLY A 12 8.07 31.75 0.70
C GLY A 12 6.94 31.56 -0.32
N GLY A 13 6.32 32.66 -0.74
CA GLY A 13 5.21 32.67 -1.71
C GLY A 13 5.62 32.74 -3.19
N GLY A 14 6.93 32.61 -3.50
CA GLY A 14 7.47 32.68 -4.86
C GLY A 14 7.20 31.42 -5.69
N GLY A 15 7.70 31.38 -6.92
CA GLY A 15 7.65 30.19 -7.78
C GLY A 15 6.26 29.80 -8.30
N SER A 16 6.22 28.68 -9.01
CA SER A 16 4.99 28.01 -9.50
C SER A 16 4.64 26.84 -8.60
N SER A 17 3.35 26.65 -8.33
CA SER A 17 2.85 25.53 -7.52
C SER A 17 3.10 24.19 -8.19
N PHE A 18 3.42 23.18 -7.40
CA PHE A 18 3.49 21.79 -7.81
C PHE A 18 2.82 20.90 -6.75
N SER A 19 2.22 19.79 -7.19
CA SER A 19 1.66 18.74 -6.34
C SER A 19 2.06 17.40 -6.93
N PHE A 20 2.71 16.56 -6.12
CA PHE A 20 3.19 15.25 -6.53
C PHE A 20 2.81 14.20 -5.50
N THR A 21 1.58 13.68 -5.67
CA THR A 21 0.92 12.81 -4.69
C THR A 21 0.50 11.47 -5.28
N GLY A 22 0.23 10.52 -4.37
CA GLY A 22 -0.39 9.23 -4.65
C GLY A 22 -1.83 9.15 -4.14
N GLU A 23 -2.53 10.29 -3.99
CA GLU A 23 -3.91 10.31 -3.46
C GLU A 23 -4.86 9.41 -4.26
N ASP A 24 -4.69 9.36 -5.58
CA ASP A 24 -5.58 8.61 -6.48
C ASP A 24 -5.33 7.10 -6.48
N ASN A 25 -4.15 6.64 -6.05
CA ASN A 25 -3.74 5.25 -6.20
C ASN A 25 -3.02 4.63 -4.99
N GLY A 26 -2.87 5.38 -3.90
CA GLY A 26 -2.19 4.96 -2.68
C GLY A 26 -0.68 4.82 -2.80
N ALA A 27 -0.04 5.32 -3.88
CA ALA A 27 1.41 5.26 -4.02
C ALA A 27 2.09 6.09 -2.92
N SER A 28 3.15 5.57 -2.30
CA SER A 28 3.89 6.28 -1.26
C SER A 28 5.22 6.81 -1.77
N LEU A 29 5.85 7.76 -1.06
CA LEU A 29 7.25 8.10 -1.28
C LEU A 29 8.14 6.86 -1.12
N GLU A 30 8.97 6.60 -2.12
CA GLU A 30 9.94 5.51 -2.15
C GLU A 30 11.38 6.03 -2.02
N LYS A 31 11.64 7.20 -2.61
CA LYS A 31 12.95 7.85 -2.54
C LYS A 31 12.80 9.35 -2.67
N ILE A 32 13.69 10.09 -2.02
CA ILE A 32 13.83 11.53 -2.18
C ILE A 32 15.30 11.89 -2.37
N GLY A 33 15.55 12.82 -3.28
CA GLY A 33 16.86 13.36 -3.59
C GLY A 33 16.81 14.88 -3.50
N VAL A 34 17.82 15.50 -2.91
CA VAL A 34 17.85 16.94 -2.62
C VAL A 34 19.17 17.54 -3.08
N TRP A 35 19.08 18.65 -3.82
CA TRP A 35 20.22 19.51 -4.15
C TRP A 35 20.21 20.72 -3.22
N VAL A 36 21.34 20.96 -2.55
CA VAL A 36 21.47 22.07 -1.60
C VAL A 36 22.43 23.12 -2.14
N GLY A 37 22.00 24.37 -2.14
CA GLY A 37 22.81 25.55 -2.49
C GLY A 37 23.44 26.19 -1.25
N GLY A 38 23.98 27.41 -1.41
CA GLY A 38 24.64 28.13 -0.31
C GLY A 38 23.68 28.51 0.83
N SER A 39 22.45 28.93 0.50
CA SER A 39 21.45 29.38 1.50
C SER A 39 20.03 28.86 1.23
N GLN A 40 19.84 27.93 0.29
CA GLN A 40 18.54 27.40 -0.10
C GLN A 40 18.62 25.97 -0.63
N VAL A 41 17.48 25.29 -0.67
CA VAL A 41 17.31 24.05 -1.45
C VAL A 41 17.14 24.42 -2.92
N LYS A 42 17.98 23.87 -3.79
CA LYS A 42 18.01 24.16 -5.23
C LYS A 42 16.99 23.36 -6.02
N ALA A 43 16.89 22.08 -5.70
CA ALA A 43 15.94 21.18 -6.32
C ALA A 43 15.66 19.97 -5.43
N VAL A 44 14.51 19.34 -5.66
CA VAL A 44 14.14 18.07 -5.06
C VAL A 44 13.67 17.13 -6.16
N LYS A 45 14.15 15.90 -6.13
CA LYS A 45 13.67 14.81 -6.97
C LYS A 45 12.95 13.79 -6.11
N VAL A 46 11.76 13.41 -6.54
CA VAL A 46 10.85 12.55 -5.77
C VAL A 46 10.55 11.32 -6.59
N TRP A 47 10.54 10.15 -5.96
CA TRP A 47 10.10 8.88 -6.56
C TRP A 47 8.97 8.29 -5.72
N LEU A 48 7.90 7.91 -6.38
CA LEU A 48 6.76 7.22 -5.77
C LEU A 48 6.83 5.73 -6.08
N SER A 49 6.21 4.93 -5.21
CA SER A 49 6.20 3.47 -5.30
C SER A 49 5.49 2.88 -6.52
N ASP A 50 4.77 3.71 -7.28
CA ASP A 50 4.14 3.33 -8.54
C ASP A 50 5.06 3.53 -9.76
N GLY A 51 6.33 3.90 -9.52
CA GLY A 51 7.35 4.14 -10.54
C GLY A 51 7.37 5.57 -11.09
N ARG A 52 6.43 6.45 -10.69
CA ARG A 52 6.49 7.87 -11.06
C ARG A 52 7.68 8.54 -10.39
N SER A 53 8.32 9.45 -11.12
CA SER A 53 9.34 10.33 -10.54
C SER A 53 9.33 11.69 -11.22
N ASP A 54 9.62 12.75 -10.45
CA ASP A 54 9.68 14.11 -10.96
C ASP A 54 10.72 14.95 -10.21
N THR A 55 11.15 16.07 -10.81
CA THR A 55 12.15 17.00 -10.26
C THR A 55 11.62 18.42 -10.24
N PHE A 56 11.64 19.04 -9.07
CA PHE A 56 11.18 20.41 -8.82
C PHE A 56 12.38 21.31 -8.52
N GLY A 57 12.38 22.54 -9.07
CA GLY A 57 13.53 23.46 -9.02
C GLY A 57 14.61 23.14 -10.06
N LYS A 58 15.76 23.83 -9.99
CA LYS A 58 16.89 23.63 -10.92
C LYS A 58 18.08 22.99 -10.19
N PRO A 59 18.42 21.71 -10.48
CA PRO A 59 19.53 21.01 -9.84
C PRO A 59 20.85 21.78 -9.94
N ALA A 60 21.48 22.04 -8.79
CA ALA A 60 22.82 22.62 -8.71
C ALA A 60 23.42 22.34 -7.33
N GLY A 61 24.74 22.11 -7.27
CA GLY A 61 25.46 21.87 -6.02
C GLY A 61 25.39 20.41 -5.55
N PRO A 62 25.78 20.15 -4.28
CA PRO A 62 25.79 18.81 -3.69
C PRO A 62 24.42 18.14 -3.71
N TYR A 63 24.41 16.84 -4.04
CA TYR A 63 23.23 15.99 -4.07
C TYR A 63 23.27 15.00 -2.91
N GLN A 64 22.16 14.85 -2.22
CA GLN A 64 21.95 13.84 -1.19
C GLN A 64 20.66 13.08 -1.49
N GLU A 65 20.63 11.78 -1.20
CA GLU A 65 19.44 10.97 -1.40
C GLU A 65 19.16 10.04 -0.23
N TYR A 66 17.88 9.74 -0.08
CA TYR A 66 17.38 8.77 0.89
C TYR A 66 16.34 7.87 0.23
N ALA A 67 16.61 6.56 0.23
CA ALA A 67 15.70 5.54 -0.26
C ALA A 67 15.08 4.82 0.93
N PHE A 68 13.75 4.79 0.98
CA PHE A 68 13.01 4.13 2.04
C PHE A 68 12.99 2.63 1.82
N LYS A 69 13.19 1.86 2.89
CA LYS A 69 12.94 0.42 2.86
C LYS A 69 11.43 0.15 2.82
N PRO A 70 10.98 -0.96 2.21
CA PRO A 70 9.59 -1.38 2.33
C PRO A 70 9.17 -1.46 3.80
N GLY A 71 8.08 -0.78 4.18
CA GLY A 71 7.60 -0.74 5.58
C GLY A 71 8.17 0.40 6.43
N GLU A 72 9.19 1.12 5.95
CA GLU A 72 9.81 2.23 6.69
C GLU A 72 8.87 3.44 6.78
N ARG A 73 8.88 4.12 7.93
CA ARG A 73 7.99 5.26 8.22
C ARG A 73 8.80 6.41 8.78
N PHE A 74 8.36 7.63 8.46
CA PHE A 74 8.76 8.78 9.25
C PHE A 74 8.29 8.60 10.69
N THR A 75 9.18 8.83 11.64
CA THR A 75 8.88 8.93 13.07
C THR A 75 8.90 10.38 13.53
N SER A 76 9.68 11.22 12.85
CA SER A 76 9.72 12.67 12.98
C SER A 76 10.17 13.30 11.67
N LEU A 77 9.73 14.53 11.40
CA LEU A 77 10.20 15.34 10.28
C LEU A 77 10.29 16.80 10.70
N SER A 78 11.46 17.40 10.49
CA SER A 78 11.68 18.83 10.69
C SER A 78 12.00 19.49 9.37
N LEU A 79 11.29 20.60 9.08
CA LEU A 79 11.55 21.45 7.93
C LEU A 79 12.03 22.81 8.42
N TRP A 80 13.12 23.29 7.84
CA TRP A 80 13.67 24.60 8.14
C TRP A 80 13.61 25.49 6.92
N GLY A 81 13.03 26.68 7.08
CA GLY A 81 13.26 27.76 6.14
C GLY A 81 14.70 28.26 6.22
N ASN A 82 15.07 29.18 5.34
CA ASN A 82 16.40 29.80 5.30
C ASN A 82 16.69 30.82 6.43
N GLY A 83 16.00 30.72 7.58
CA GLY A 83 16.24 31.55 8.76
C GLY A 83 15.12 32.54 9.16
N ALA A 84 13.96 32.53 8.51
CA ALA A 84 12.82 33.41 8.83
C ALA A 84 11.65 32.73 9.58
N GLY A 85 11.77 31.45 9.96
CA GLY A 85 10.74 30.73 10.72
C GLY A 85 11.09 29.26 10.98
N THR A 86 10.67 28.72 12.13
CA THR A 86 10.91 27.34 12.59
C THR A 86 9.62 26.68 13.04
N ARG A 87 9.36 25.42 12.63
CA ARG A 87 8.40 24.49 13.28
C ARG A 87 8.79 23.02 13.05
N GLU A 88 8.59 22.20 14.07
CA GLU A 88 8.83 20.75 14.09
C GLU A 88 7.50 20.00 13.96
N PHE A 89 7.48 18.83 13.30
CA PHE A 89 6.27 18.02 13.17
C PHE A 89 6.55 16.51 13.35
N PHE A 90 5.57 15.81 13.92
CA PHE A 90 5.57 14.35 14.04
C PHE A 90 4.59 13.79 13.01
N ALA A 91 5.11 13.06 12.02
CA ALA A 91 4.33 12.51 10.94
C ALA A 91 4.17 11.00 11.06
N MET A 92 3.06 10.46 10.58
CA MET A 92 2.86 9.03 10.38
C MET A 92 2.35 8.79 8.96
N MET A 93 2.96 7.83 8.25
CA MET A 93 2.56 7.21 6.98
C MET A 93 2.58 8.05 5.69
N THR A 94 3.12 7.41 4.63
CA THR A 94 3.09 7.77 3.20
C THR A 94 3.18 9.27 2.92
N SER A 95 4.39 9.79 2.92
CA SER A 95 4.58 11.21 2.63
C SER A 95 4.44 11.47 1.12
N TRP A 96 3.73 12.51 0.71
CA TRP A 96 3.82 13.11 -0.63
C TRP A 96 4.43 14.49 -0.55
N VAL A 97 4.69 15.13 -1.69
CA VAL A 97 5.30 16.47 -1.71
C VAL A 97 4.42 17.44 -2.46
N GLU A 98 4.14 18.58 -1.82
CA GLU A 98 3.54 19.76 -2.45
C GLU A 98 4.38 20.99 -2.14
N GLY A 99 4.26 22.01 -2.97
CA GLY A 99 4.93 23.28 -2.70
C GLY A 99 5.03 24.16 -3.93
N ARG A 100 6.04 25.02 -3.95
CA ARG A 100 6.29 25.98 -5.02
C ARG A 100 7.76 25.97 -5.40
N SER A 101 8.03 26.03 -6.70
CA SER A 101 9.40 26.06 -7.21
C SER A 101 9.55 26.91 -8.47
N GLY A 102 10.78 27.36 -8.71
CA GLY A 102 11.20 28.07 -9.91
C GLY A 102 12.66 27.78 -10.22
N ALA A 103 13.54 28.75 -9.93
CA ALA A 103 14.98 28.50 -9.98
C ALA A 103 15.50 27.70 -8.77
N ASP A 104 14.81 27.87 -7.64
CA ASP A 104 15.04 27.22 -6.35
C ASP A 104 13.71 26.61 -5.84
N ILE A 105 13.73 25.93 -4.71
CA ILE A 105 12.50 25.57 -3.97
C ILE A 105 12.08 26.77 -3.12
N ASP A 106 10.94 27.37 -3.45
CA ASP A 106 10.39 28.54 -2.75
C ASP A 106 9.69 28.12 -1.46
N CYS A 107 8.83 27.09 -1.53
CA CYS A 107 8.26 26.40 -0.38
C CYS A 107 8.05 24.92 -0.67
N MET A 108 8.02 24.13 0.39
CA MET A 108 7.73 22.70 0.30
C MET A 108 7.07 22.22 1.58
N GLY A 109 6.10 21.33 1.43
CA GLY A 109 5.50 20.58 2.50
C GLY A 109 5.47 19.11 2.15
N PHE A 110 5.46 18.30 3.21
CA PHE A 110 5.10 16.90 3.07
C PHE A 110 3.64 16.72 3.43
N MET A 111 2.91 16.02 2.57
CA MET A 111 1.53 15.64 2.83
C MET A 111 1.49 14.23 3.40
N PHE A 112 0.74 14.03 4.47
CA PHE A 112 0.64 12.75 5.17
C PHE A 112 -0.80 12.28 5.22
N LEU A 113 -1.01 10.97 5.16
CA LEU A 113 -2.29 10.38 5.55
C LEU A 113 -2.46 10.53 7.06
N ASN A 114 -3.62 11.00 7.48
CA ASN A 114 -3.97 11.02 8.90
C ASN A 114 -4.08 9.60 9.46
N ALA A 115 -4.10 9.49 10.79
CA ALA A 115 -4.19 8.21 11.48
C ALA A 115 -5.36 7.36 10.93
N VAL A 116 -5.02 6.25 10.28
CA VAL A 116 -6.00 5.36 9.64
C VAL A 116 -6.60 4.44 10.69
N GLN A 117 -7.93 4.50 10.86
CA GLN A 117 -8.65 3.61 11.77
C GLN A 117 -8.77 2.19 11.19
N SER A 118 -9.02 2.07 9.89
CA SER A 118 -9.20 0.80 9.20
C SER A 118 -8.97 0.95 7.71
N THR A 119 -8.49 -0.11 7.05
CA THR A 119 -8.42 -0.18 5.59
C THR A 119 -9.09 -1.44 5.08
N VAL A 120 -9.99 -1.29 4.11
CA VAL A 120 -10.86 -2.37 3.63
C VAL A 120 -10.77 -2.46 2.11
N LEU A 121 -10.40 -3.64 1.61
CA LEU A 121 -10.56 -3.97 0.19
C LEU A 121 -12.01 -4.42 -0.04
N THR A 122 -12.77 -3.62 -0.80
CA THR A 122 -14.18 -3.88 -1.13
C THR A 122 -14.37 -3.86 -2.65
N ASN A 123 -15.59 -4.17 -3.11
CA ASN A 123 -15.98 -4.18 -4.53
C ASN A 123 -15.04 -5.03 -5.42
N VAL A 124 -14.51 -6.14 -4.87
CA VAL A 124 -13.65 -7.05 -5.63
C VAL A 124 -14.46 -7.76 -6.69
N ASN A 125 -13.99 -7.66 -7.94
CA ASN A 125 -14.60 -8.28 -9.10
C ASN A 125 -13.58 -9.17 -9.83
N TYR A 126 -14.00 -10.39 -10.18
CA TYR A 126 -13.17 -11.35 -10.91
C TYR A 126 -13.60 -11.40 -12.37
N THR A 127 -13.06 -10.48 -13.19
CA THR A 127 -13.54 -10.27 -14.57
C THR A 127 -13.39 -11.48 -15.49
N THR A 128 -12.41 -12.36 -15.23
CA THR A 128 -12.11 -13.54 -16.05
C THR A 128 -12.65 -14.84 -15.47
N ILE A 129 -13.36 -14.82 -14.33
CA ILE A 129 -13.78 -16.04 -13.62
C ILE A 129 -14.67 -16.95 -14.49
N ASN A 130 -15.55 -16.36 -15.28
CA ASN A 130 -16.48 -17.10 -16.16
C ASN A 130 -15.78 -17.71 -17.39
N GLN A 131 -14.53 -17.33 -17.66
CA GLN A 131 -13.73 -17.83 -18.78
C GLN A 131 -12.78 -18.94 -18.32
N LEU A 132 -12.62 -19.15 -17.01
CA LEU A 132 -11.71 -20.13 -16.44
C LEU A 132 -12.40 -21.47 -16.24
N THR A 133 -11.83 -22.54 -16.81
CA THR A 133 -12.20 -23.90 -16.44
C THR A 133 -11.37 -24.34 -15.22
N PRO A 134 -12.01 -24.68 -14.08
CA PRO A 134 -11.27 -25.06 -12.88
C PRO A 134 -10.49 -26.35 -13.10
N ARG A 135 -9.23 -26.37 -12.67
CA ARG A 135 -8.41 -27.58 -12.63
C ARG A 135 -8.61 -28.26 -11.29
N VAL A 136 -9.26 -29.42 -11.30
CA VAL A 136 -9.56 -30.20 -10.10
C VAL A 136 -8.68 -31.45 -10.09
N SER A 137 -7.90 -31.62 -9.02
CA SER A 137 -7.20 -32.87 -8.71
C SER A 137 -8.08 -33.73 -7.82
N VAL A 138 -8.21 -35.01 -8.17
CA VAL A 138 -8.90 -35.98 -7.32
C VAL A 138 -7.91 -36.48 -6.27
N GLU A 139 -8.32 -36.39 -5.01
CA GLU A 139 -7.61 -37.01 -3.90
C GLU A 139 -8.50 -38.14 -3.36
N GLU A 140 -7.94 -39.34 -3.28
CA GLU A 140 -8.64 -40.48 -2.72
C GLU A 140 -8.73 -40.34 -1.21
N ILE A 141 -9.95 -40.22 -0.69
CA ILE A 141 -10.19 -40.06 0.76
C ILE A 141 -10.29 -41.43 1.44
N LYS A 142 -10.96 -42.38 0.79
CA LYS A 142 -11.17 -43.74 1.29
C LYS A 142 -11.65 -44.68 0.18
N SER A 143 -11.10 -45.88 0.11
CA SER A 143 -11.61 -46.98 -0.72
C SER A 143 -11.80 -48.22 0.14
N VAL A 144 -12.98 -48.87 0.02
CA VAL A 144 -13.34 -50.09 0.75
C VAL A 144 -14.15 -51.00 -0.17
N THR A 145 -13.81 -52.29 -0.18
CA THR A 145 -14.52 -53.32 -0.94
C THR A 145 -15.24 -54.26 0.01
N TYR A 146 -16.52 -54.54 -0.26
CA TYR A 146 -17.33 -55.49 0.49
C TYR A 146 -17.78 -56.64 -0.43
N THR A 147 -17.79 -57.87 0.08
CA THR A 147 -18.28 -59.04 -0.65
C THR A 147 -19.38 -59.73 0.17
N ASN A 148 -20.53 -59.98 -0.46
CA ASN A 148 -21.64 -60.70 0.17
C ASN A 148 -21.73 -62.11 -0.42
N GLY A 149 -21.38 -63.11 0.38
CA GLY A 149 -21.47 -64.53 0.00
C GLY A 149 -22.81 -65.19 0.33
N SER A 150 -23.81 -64.41 0.78
CA SER A 150 -25.12 -64.92 1.20
C SER A 150 -26.23 -64.50 0.22
N SER A 151 -27.38 -65.18 0.30
CA SER A 151 -28.60 -64.81 -0.45
C SER A 151 -29.44 -63.72 0.23
N ALA A 152 -28.98 -63.18 1.35
CA ALA A 152 -29.67 -62.14 2.12
C ALA A 152 -28.96 -60.79 2.01
N GLU A 153 -29.72 -59.69 2.07
CA GLU A 153 -29.16 -58.33 2.05
C GLU A 153 -28.30 -58.04 3.29
N GLN A 154 -27.16 -57.37 3.09
CA GLN A 154 -26.25 -56.98 4.17
C GLN A 154 -25.95 -55.47 4.09
N PRO A 155 -26.61 -54.63 4.92
CA PRO A 155 -26.35 -53.19 4.93
C PRO A 155 -24.97 -52.88 5.51
N GLN A 156 -24.21 -52.03 4.81
CA GLN A 156 -22.90 -51.55 5.25
C GLN A 156 -22.94 -50.04 5.52
N LYS A 157 -22.40 -49.62 6.66
CA LYS A 157 -22.25 -48.21 7.02
C LYS A 157 -20.78 -47.81 6.88
N ILE A 158 -20.50 -46.84 6.01
CA ILE A 158 -19.15 -46.31 5.81
C ILE A 158 -19.11 -44.88 6.32
N GLU A 159 -18.30 -44.64 7.34
CA GLU A 159 -18.01 -43.30 7.86
C GLU A 159 -16.60 -42.86 7.43
N THR A 160 -16.47 -41.60 7.02
CA THR A 160 -15.20 -41.00 6.55
C THR A 160 -15.11 -39.55 6.98
N SER A 161 -13.92 -39.09 7.35
CA SER A 161 -13.62 -37.69 7.63
C SER A 161 -12.30 -37.29 6.96
N THR A 162 -12.20 -36.05 6.51
CA THR A 162 -10.96 -35.47 5.97
C THR A 162 -10.85 -34.00 6.35
N THR A 163 -9.62 -33.53 6.52
CA THR A 163 -9.34 -32.12 6.84
C THR A 163 -8.99 -31.37 5.56
N VAL A 164 -9.81 -30.38 5.21
CA VAL A 164 -9.58 -29.54 4.02
C VAL A 164 -9.08 -28.17 4.45
N THR A 165 -7.94 -27.75 3.91
CA THR A 165 -7.44 -26.37 4.08
C THR A 165 -7.79 -25.54 2.85
N LYS A 166 -8.65 -24.53 3.02
CA LYS A 166 -8.96 -23.54 1.98
C LYS A 166 -8.04 -22.33 2.17
N LYS A 167 -7.38 -21.89 1.10
CA LYS A 167 -6.51 -20.70 1.11
C LYS A 167 -7.02 -19.68 0.12
N SER A 168 -6.98 -18.42 0.52
CA SER A 168 -7.31 -17.29 -0.35
C SER A 168 -6.22 -16.22 -0.24
N SER A 169 -5.85 -15.63 -1.37
CA SER A 169 -4.81 -14.60 -1.42
C SER A 169 -5.07 -13.59 -2.52
N TRP A 170 -4.83 -12.33 -2.22
CA TRP A 170 -4.86 -11.20 -3.15
C TRP A 170 -3.49 -10.54 -3.10
N SER A 171 -2.93 -10.23 -4.26
CA SER A 171 -1.69 -9.46 -4.38
C SER A 171 -1.97 -7.97 -4.20
N MET A 172 -1.02 -7.25 -3.60
CA MET A 172 -1.07 -5.80 -3.38
C MET A 172 0.35 -5.23 -3.51
N SER A 173 0.46 -3.93 -3.79
CA SER A 173 1.77 -3.25 -3.83
C SER A 173 2.45 -3.24 -2.45
N ASN A 174 3.76 -3.47 -2.46
CA ASN A 174 4.60 -3.60 -1.26
C ASN A 174 4.71 -2.30 -0.45
N SER A 175 4.36 -1.16 -1.05
CA SER A 175 4.33 0.16 -0.41
C SER A 175 3.07 0.41 0.41
N PHE A 176 2.05 -0.45 0.34
CA PHE A 176 0.83 -0.31 1.14
C PHE A 176 0.63 -1.50 2.08
N ALA A 177 1.02 -2.72 1.68
CA ALA A 177 0.78 -3.96 2.43
C ALA A 177 1.30 -4.01 3.90
N PRO A 178 2.49 -3.49 4.27
CA PRO A 178 3.01 -3.61 5.64
C PRO A 178 2.45 -2.57 6.63
N PHE A 179 1.45 -1.77 6.21
CA PHE A 179 1.11 -0.53 6.90
C PHE A 179 -0.18 -0.56 7.73
N SER A 180 -1.07 -1.55 7.57
CA SER A 180 -2.28 -1.62 8.41
C SER A 180 -2.73 -3.05 8.73
N LEU A 181 -3.58 -3.19 9.76
CA LEU A 181 -4.37 -4.39 9.98
C LEU A 181 -5.53 -4.36 8.99
N TRP A 182 -5.45 -5.22 7.97
CA TRP A 182 -6.47 -5.26 6.92
C TRP A 182 -7.57 -6.23 7.33
N SER A 183 -8.82 -5.78 7.17
CA SER A 183 -9.95 -6.69 7.04
C SER A 183 -10.34 -6.74 5.57
N ILE A 184 -10.34 -7.95 5.03
CA ILE A 184 -10.86 -8.20 3.70
C ILE A 184 -12.31 -8.66 3.91
N SER A 185 -13.26 -7.96 3.29
CA SER A 185 -14.66 -8.38 3.27
C SER A 185 -15.11 -8.54 1.83
N ILE A 186 -14.93 -9.76 1.31
CA ILE A 186 -15.21 -10.08 -0.10
C ILE A 186 -15.85 -11.45 -0.22
N SER A 187 -16.66 -11.61 -1.27
CA SER A 187 -17.08 -12.93 -1.72
C SER A 187 -15.92 -13.60 -2.45
N GLY A 188 -15.58 -14.82 -2.01
CA GLY A 188 -14.69 -15.67 -2.77
C GLY A 188 -15.31 -16.05 -4.12
N PRO A 189 -14.51 -16.59 -5.06
CA PRO A 189 -14.96 -17.05 -6.38
C PRO A 189 -16.22 -17.95 -6.35
N ASN A 190 -16.42 -18.68 -5.26
CA ASN A 190 -17.53 -19.60 -5.06
C ASN A 190 -18.70 -19.01 -4.23
N GLY A 191 -18.76 -17.68 -4.05
CA GLY A 191 -19.82 -17.00 -3.29
C GLY A 191 -19.70 -17.11 -1.76
N THR A 192 -18.61 -17.70 -1.23
CA THR A 192 -18.37 -17.77 0.21
C THR A 192 -17.91 -16.42 0.73
N LEU A 193 -18.63 -15.84 1.69
CA LEU A 193 -18.17 -14.65 2.42
C LEU A 193 -16.93 -15.02 3.23
N LEU A 194 -15.79 -14.38 2.92
CA LEU A 194 -14.56 -14.51 3.66
C LEU A 194 -14.37 -13.23 4.47
N ASN A 195 -14.47 -13.34 5.80
CA ASN A 195 -13.98 -12.33 6.73
C ASN A 195 -12.63 -12.84 7.23
N ASP A 196 -11.56 -12.41 6.56
CA ASP A 196 -10.21 -12.86 6.89
C ASP A 196 -9.39 -11.65 7.37
N PHE A 197 -8.81 -11.78 8.57
CA PHE A 197 -7.89 -10.79 9.13
C PHE A 197 -6.46 -11.22 8.82
N LYS A 198 -5.80 -10.52 7.90
CA LYS A 198 -4.37 -10.72 7.66
C LYS A 198 -3.56 -9.72 8.49
N ARG A 199 -2.80 -10.23 9.46
CA ARG A 199 -1.68 -9.49 10.06
C ARG A 199 -0.54 -9.46 9.06
N GLY A 200 -0.09 -8.26 8.69
CA GLY A 200 1.20 -8.03 8.04
C GLY A 200 2.36 -8.25 9.01
#